data_AF-A0A8H6T945-F1
#
_entry.id   AF-A0A8H6T945-F1
#
_cell.length_a   1.000
_cell.length_b   1.000
_cell.length_c   1.000
_cell.angle_alpha   90.00
_cell.angle_beta   90.00
_cell.angle_gamma   90.00
#
_symmetry.space_group_name_H-M   'P 1'
#
loop_
_entity.id
_entity.type
_entity.pdbx_description
1 polymer ?
#
loop_
_entity_poly.entity_id
_entity_poly.type
_entity_poly.pdbx_seq_one_letter_code
_entity_poly.pdbx_strand_id
1 'polypeptide(L)'
;MSRRVVVAFAIALVVNAAQTPFFQVEPAWDLDVPPNVNATGNLIFDTVSSALTHWTHTRYRNGHNLIPGTVPVGTLLYHGRGDPDVRSGVPDWVATDPEHSFMFCRTLKPEEGCWHLTLATTRPLKILYFDGSSAAKMRDGPMDSQDIVAWGKVIPERYFDERQRIIDICHWGKQFGVDGYVRMEMDFEIMLCDFTEGVDVVALASLTREGNGIPGPGRRRPPPGDPYLNLAPNSDLASEVIYSGSWHNHYPGDRRIQLDLTALVSFYDTQLVPSLVPVRFGQERWDHRLLGISADDADSVLARLESVLSAGIPSRNATGVDWDTLFKVIVDRYADRLEIAQYLLNNTTNATDTAQRVMKQLHIMLTPYLLHSASPSGKGNSWAAPIYEFCATSHTSYIHRTSAILSRMTASEHLLLGAVDQVNREICRIVVSMWVQGVDAGLDEIVRPPIVIDSDNEEVLVQHWNSALAGLMSWLDWSIWVRCRPACNFEEICYLPTWPFGRGVHEIPDKEDFLRPKPRCIPRIE
;
A
#
# COMPACT_ATOMS: atom_id res chain seq x y z
N MET A 1 64.16 -50.86 -20.60
CA MET A 1 63.70 -50.95 -19.19
C MET A 1 63.38 -49.53 -18.73
N SER A 2 62.16 -49.04 -19.00
CA SER A 2 60.94 -49.12 -18.18
C SER A 2 60.93 -48.17 -16.99
N ARG A 3 60.29 -47.01 -17.18
CA ARG A 3 59.24 -46.37 -16.34
C ARG A 3 59.17 -44.88 -16.70
N ARG A 4 58.13 -44.48 -17.45
CA ARG A 4 57.72 -43.08 -17.61
C ARG A 4 56.35 -42.89 -16.97
N VAL A 5 56.27 -41.81 -16.20
CA VAL A 5 55.12 -41.29 -15.46
C VAL A 5 53.97 -40.99 -16.40
N VAL A 6 52.76 -41.44 -16.05
CA VAL A 6 51.50 -41.04 -16.71
C VAL A 6 50.85 -39.97 -15.85
N VAL A 7 50.68 -38.78 -16.42
CA VAL A 7 49.88 -37.68 -15.89
C VAL A 7 48.44 -37.92 -16.31
N ALA A 8 47.51 -37.98 -15.35
CA ALA A 8 46.08 -38.02 -15.61
C ALA A 8 45.52 -36.59 -15.52
N PHE A 9 45.11 -36.02 -16.66
CA PHE A 9 44.26 -34.83 -16.71
C PHE A 9 42.79 -35.28 -16.72
N ALA A 10 42.04 -34.93 -15.69
CA ALA A 10 40.58 -35.01 -15.70
C ALA A 10 40.04 -33.68 -16.25
N ILE A 11 39.46 -33.71 -17.44
CA ILE A 11 38.73 -32.59 -18.05
C ILE A 11 37.31 -32.62 -17.49
N ALA A 12 36.96 -31.64 -16.67
CA ALA A 12 35.57 -31.36 -16.31
C ALA A 12 34.87 -30.71 -17.51
N LEU A 13 33.80 -31.34 -17.99
CA LEU A 13 32.90 -30.79 -19.00
C LEU A 13 32.12 -29.61 -18.40
N VAL A 14 32.42 -28.41 -18.87
CA VAL A 14 31.58 -27.22 -18.67
C VAL A 14 30.38 -27.35 -19.59
N VAL A 15 29.21 -27.64 -19.02
CA VAL A 15 27.92 -27.51 -19.73
C VAL A 15 27.57 -26.02 -19.76
N ASN A 16 27.78 -25.41 -20.91
CA ASN A 16 27.35 -24.04 -21.18
C ASN A 16 25.84 -24.09 -21.46
N ALA A 17 25.01 -23.80 -20.46
CA ALA A 17 23.59 -23.56 -20.66
C ALA A 17 23.44 -22.18 -21.32
N ALA A 18 23.30 -22.17 -22.64
CA ALA A 18 22.94 -20.97 -23.38
C ALA A 18 21.57 -20.50 -22.88
N GLN A 19 21.55 -19.35 -22.19
CA GLN A 19 20.33 -18.60 -21.94
C GLN A 19 19.83 -18.09 -23.30
N THR A 20 18.83 -18.76 -23.87
CA THR A 20 18.01 -18.19 -24.92
C THR A 20 17.23 -17.02 -24.32
N PRO A 21 17.33 -15.79 -24.86
CA PRO A 21 16.49 -14.70 -24.42
C PRO A 21 15.05 -15.08 -24.79
N PHE A 22 14.18 -15.22 -23.79
CA PHE A 22 12.75 -15.19 -24.02
C PHE A 22 12.42 -13.80 -24.59
N PHE A 23 12.35 -13.68 -25.91
CA PHE A 23 11.63 -12.60 -26.56
C PHE A 23 10.16 -12.77 -26.18
N GLN A 24 9.72 -12.07 -25.14
CA GLN A 24 8.30 -11.79 -24.99
C GLN A 24 7.91 -10.93 -26.20
N VAL A 25 7.14 -11.50 -27.11
CA VAL A 25 6.45 -10.73 -28.14
C VAL A 25 5.59 -9.72 -27.38
N GLU A 26 5.85 -8.43 -27.56
CA GLU A 26 4.95 -7.35 -27.14
C GLU A 26 3.52 -7.77 -27.48
N PRO A 27 2.64 -8.00 -26.49
CA PRO A 27 1.28 -8.38 -26.80
C PRO A 27 0.69 -7.29 -27.68
N ALA A 28 0.12 -7.67 -28.82
CA ALA A 28 -0.61 -6.76 -29.68
C ALA A 28 -1.55 -5.89 -28.81
N TRP A 29 -1.72 -4.62 -29.19
CA TRP A 29 -2.64 -3.67 -28.55
C TRP A 29 -4.10 -4.08 -28.77
N ASP A 30 -4.45 -5.24 -28.21
CA ASP A 30 -5.70 -5.96 -28.34
C ASP A 30 -6.56 -5.66 -27.11
N LEU A 31 -7.77 -5.14 -27.36
CA LEU A 31 -8.72 -4.76 -26.33
C LEU A 31 -9.38 -5.98 -25.66
N ASP A 32 -9.31 -7.14 -26.31
CA ASP A 32 -9.97 -8.37 -25.88
C ASP A 32 -9.07 -9.24 -24.98
N VAL A 33 -7.80 -8.84 -24.77
CA VAL A 33 -6.85 -9.55 -23.91
C VAL A 33 -6.79 -8.89 -22.53
N PRO A 34 -7.37 -9.51 -21.48
CA PRO A 34 -7.30 -8.98 -20.11
C PRO A 34 -5.92 -9.19 -19.49
N PRO A 35 -5.64 -8.58 -18.31
CA PRO A 35 -4.41 -8.81 -17.58
C PRO A 35 -4.30 -10.29 -17.16
N ASN A 36 -3.07 -10.75 -16.97
CA ASN A 36 -2.83 -12.09 -16.44
C ASN A 36 -3.43 -12.21 -15.03
N VAL A 37 -4.16 -13.29 -14.76
CA VAL A 37 -4.84 -13.57 -13.49
C VAL A 37 -3.90 -13.59 -12.27
N ASN A 38 -2.61 -13.88 -12.48
CA ASN A 38 -1.60 -13.91 -11.42
C ASN A 38 -0.82 -12.59 -11.30
N ALA A 39 -1.10 -11.62 -12.16
CA ALA A 39 -0.36 -10.37 -12.16
C ALA A 39 -0.77 -9.50 -10.96
N THR A 40 0.22 -8.84 -10.39
CA THR A 40 0.10 -8.12 -9.11
C THR A 40 0.34 -6.62 -9.22
N GLY A 41 0.46 -6.09 -10.45
CA GLY A 41 0.72 -4.67 -10.67
C GLY A 41 -0.31 -3.76 -10.03
N ASN A 42 -1.60 -4.13 -10.00
CA ASN A 42 -2.64 -3.40 -9.26
C ASN A 42 -2.39 -3.37 -7.74
N LEU A 43 -1.93 -4.47 -7.15
CA LEU A 43 -1.64 -4.55 -5.72
C LEU A 43 -0.42 -3.72 -5.33
N ILE A 44 0.65 -3.81 -6.13
CA ILE A 44 1.85 -2.97 -5.98
C ILE A 44 1.46 -1.50 -6.17
N PHE A 45 0.65 -1.20 -7.17
CA PHE A 45 0.21 0.16 -7.45
C PHE A 45 -0.60 0.78 -6.33
N ASP A 46 -1.62 0.08 -5.84
CA ASP A 46 -2.45 0.62 -4.77
C ASP A 46 -1.62 0.82 -3.49
N THR A 47 -0.80 -0.16 -3.10
CA THR A 47 0.04 -0.04 -1.89
C THR A 47 1.09 1.08 -1.97
N VAL A 48 1.65 1.35 -3.15
CA VAL A 48 2.59 2.47 -3.36
C VAL A 48 1.85 3.81 -3.37
N SER A 49 0.75 3.92 -4.11
CA SER A 49 -0.04 5.16 -4.22
C SER A 49 -0.68 5.60 -2.89
N SER A 50 -0.77 4.69 -1.93
CA SER A 50 -1.37 4.88 -0.61
C SER A 50 -0.38 4.76 0.55
N ALA A 51 0.92 4.66 0.27
CA ALA A 51 1.93 4.57 1.30
C ALA A 51 1.80 5.73 2.30
N LEU A 52 1.95 5.43 3.60
CA LEU A 52 1.77 6.38 4.70
C LEU A 52 0.35 6.97 4.84
N THR A 53 -0.66 6.42 4.16
CA THR A 53 -2.07 6.81 4.38
C THR A 53 -2.76 5.88 5.38
N HIS A 54 -3.40 6.45 6.38
CA HIS A 54 -4.06 5.68 7.43
C HIS A 54 -5.25 4.85 6.90
N TRP A 55 -6.10 5.45 6.07
CA TRP A 55 -7.35 4.83 5.62
C TRP A 55 -7.15 3.55 4.82
N THR A 56 -6.22 3.57 3.86
CA THR A 56 -5.94 2.41 2.99
C THR A 56 -5.30 1.27 3.78
N HIS A 57 -4.42 1.58 4.71
CA HIS A 57 -3.75 0.59 5.53
C HIS A 57 -4.64 0.04 6.65
N THR A 58 -5.66 0.79 7.10
CA THR A 58 -6.73 0.27 7.96
C THR A 58 -7.67 -0.66 7.20
N ARG A 59 -7.91 -0.39 5.92
CA ARG A 59 -8.60 -1.32 5.01
C ARG A 59 -7.71 -2.56 4.81
N TYR A 60 -6.61 -2.46 4.09
CA TYR A 60 -5.70 -3.59 3.88
C TYR A 60 -4.64 -3.66 4.98
N ARG A 61 -5.00 -4.28 6.10
CA ARG A 61 -4.15 -4.37 7.29
C ARG A 61 -2.86 -5.15 7.08
N ASN A 62 -2.91 -6.20 6.26
CA ASN A 62 -1.76 -7.05 5.99
C ASN A 62 -0.83 -6.36 5.00
N GLY A 63 0.25 -5.79 5.53
CA GLY A 63 1.31 -5.16 4.75
C GLY A 63 2.08 -6.17 3.89
N HIS A 64 2.43 -5.75 2.67
CA HIS A 64 3.20 -6.53 1.70
C HIS A 64 4.39 -5.76 1.14
N ASN A 65 4.76 -4.62 1.74
CA ASN A 65 5.92 -3.84 1.31
C ASN A 65 6.82 -3.46 2.49
N LEU A 66 8.11 -3.51 2.21
CA LEU A 66 9.18 -3.02 3.06
C LEU A 66 9.83 -1.85 2.32
N ILE A 67 9.76 -0.66 2.90
CA ILE A 67 10.21 0.57 2.21
C ILE A 67 11.19 1.32 3.11
N PRO A 68 12.49 1.33 2.79
CA PRO A 68 13.45 2.18 3.46
C PRO A 68 13.08 3.66 3.30
N GLY A 69 13.43 4.49 4.28
CA GLY A 69 13.12 5.91 4.24
C GLY A 69 13.89 6.70 5.29
N THR A 70 13.52 7.98 5.41
CA THR A 70 14.10 8.87 6.42
C THR A 70 13.05 9.68 7.14
N VAL A 71 13.36 10.06 8.38
CA VAL A 71 12.68 11.14 9.10
C VAL A 71 13.59 12.36 9.06
N PRO A 72 13.19 13.50 8.46
CA PRO A 72 14.03 14.69 8.32
C PRO A 72 14.47 15.29 9.66
N VAL A 73 15.48 16.17 9.62
CA VAL A 73 15.95 16.95 10.78
C VAL A 73 14.87 17.92 11.27
N GLY A 74 14.76 18.08 12.58
CA GLY A 74 13.81 18.99 13.22
C GLY A 74 12.38 18.44 13.31
N THR A 75 12.15 17.19 12.92
CA THR A 75 10.87 16.52 13.13
C THR A 75 10.67 16.24 14.60
N LEU A 76 9.50 16.61 15.13
CA LEU A 76 9.11 16.30 16.49
C LEU A 76 8.55 14.88 16.58
N LEU A 77 8.97 14.15 17.61
CA LEU A 77 8.52 12.80 17.94
C LEU A 77 8.15 12.76 19.42
N TYR A 78 7.13 11.99 19.77
CA TYR A 78 6.52 12.06 21.09
C TYR A 78 6.47 10.70 21.77
N HIS A 79 6.70 10.65 23.08
CA HIS A 79 6.68 9.39 23.83
C HIS A 79 6.12 9.58 25.24
N GLY A 80 4.99 8.93 25.50
CA GLY A 80 4.43 8.79 26.84
C GLY A 80 5.07 7.63 27.61
N ARG A 81 5.32 7.83 28.91
CA ARG A 81 5.90 6.82 29.81
C ARG A 81 5.49 7.05 31.26
N GLY A 82 5.76 6.05 32.10
CA GLY A 82 5.41 6.06 33.53
C GLY A 82 6.45 6.71 34.45
N ASP A 83 7.61 7.10 33.94
CA ASP A 83 8.73 7.60 34.73
C ASP A 83 9.59 8.57 33.88
N PRO A 84 10.47 9.41 34.47
CA PRO A 84 11.26 10.38 33.71
C PRO A 84 12.58 9.85 33.12
N ASP A 85 12.94 8.57 33.30
CA ASP A 85 14.29 8.03 33.05
C ASP A 85 14.56 7.65 31.57
N VAL A 86 15.08 8.57 30.75
CA VAL A 86 15.47 8.25 29.37
C VAL A 86 16.75 7.41 29.35
N ARG A 87 16.61 6.12 28.99
CA ARG A 87 17.73 5.17 28.97
C ARG A 87 18.35 5.06 27.59
N SER A 88 19.68 5.18 27.53
CA SER A 88 20.47 4.89 26.33
C SER A 88 20.48 3.39 26.01
N GLY A 89 20.50 3.04 24.73
CA GLY A 89 20.59 1.66 24.25
C GLY A 89 19.35 0.79 24.50
N VAL A 90 18.25 1.36 24.97
CA VAL A 90 16.97 0.65 25.16
C VAL A 90 15.99 1.11 24.09
N PRO A 91 15.58 0.22 23.16
CA PRO A 91 14.66 0.59 22.12
C PRO A 91 13.22 0.72 22.66
N ASP A 92 12.50 1.72 22.19
CA ASP A 92 11.09 1.96 22.52
C ASP A 92 10.38 2.67 21.37
N TRP A 93 9.08 2.91 21.47
CA TRP A 93 8.31 3.53 20.40
C TRP A 93 7.93 4.97 20.70
N VAL A 94 8.02 5.80 19.66
CA VAL A 94 7.57 7.19 19.64
C VAL A 94 6.41 7.30 18.66
N ALA A 95 5.46 8.19 18.91
CA ALA A 95 4.43 8.52 17.94
C ALA A 95 4.83 9.79 17.18
N THR A 96 4.27 9.93 15.99
CA THR A 96 4.39 11.14 15.19
C THR A 96 3.50 12.25 15.74
N ASP A 97 2.35 11.91 16.32
CA ASP A 97 1.43 12.85 16.95
C ASP A 97 1.38 12.70 18.48
N PRO A 98 1.33 13.81 19.25
CA PRO A 98 1.36 13.75 20.70
C PRO A 98 0.13 13.02 21.27
N GLU A 99 -1.05 13.19 20.66
CA GLU A 99 -2.32 12.54 21.02
C GLU A 99 -2.16 11.02 21.08
N HIS A 100 -1.54 10.43 20.05
CA HIS A 100 -1.20 9.02 20.00
C HIS A 100 -0.21 8.63 21.11
N SER A 101 0.87 9.41 21.31
CA SER A 101 1.88 9.06 22.31
C SER A 101 1.38 9.06 23.76
N PHE A 102 0.29 9.77 24.07
CA PHE A 102 -0.34 9.73 25.41
C PHE A 102 -0.82 8.33 25.79
N MET A 103 -1.22 7.51 24.81
CA MET A 103 -1.62 6.11 25.03
C MET A 103 -0.48 5.25 25.59
N PHE A 104 0.77 5.70 25.47
CA PHE A 104 1.93 5.00 25.99
C PHE A 104 2.14 5.22 27.50
N CYS A 105 1.43 6.20 28.10
CA CYS A 105 1.45 6.44 29.54
C CYS A 105 0.71 5.34 30.32
N ARG A 106 1.47 4.32 30.74
CA ARG A 106 0.99 3.06 31.33
C ARG A 106 0.98 3.04 32.87
N THR A 107 1.05 4.19 33.52
CA THR A 107 1.00 4.28 35.00
C THR A 107 -0.41 3.97 35.52
N LEU A 108 -0.49 3.06 36.50
CA LEU A 108 -1.74 2.63 37.15
C LEU A 108 -2.18 3.55 38.29
N LYS A 109 -1.36 4.54 38.66
CA LYS A 109 -1.58 5.42 39.80
C LYS A 109 -1.93 6.82 39.30
N PRO A 110 -3.18 7.29 39.46
CA PRO A 110 -3.61 8.61 39.00
C PRO A 110 -2.75 9.77 39.54
N GLU A 111 -2.18 9.61 40.73
CA GLU A 111 -1.29 10.57 41.38
C GLU A 111 0.12 10.65 40.78
N GLU A 112 0.53 9.63 40.02
CA GLU A 112 1.79 9.61 39.28
C GLU A 112 1.45 10.02 37.83
N GLY A 113 1.66 11.29 37.49
CA GLY A 113 1.31 11.87 36.17
C GLY A 113 1.93 11.14 34.97
N CYS A 114 1.56 11.57 33.76
CA CYS A 114 2.10 11.02 32.51
C CYS A 114 3.39 11.75 32.14
N TRP A 115 4.53 11.06 32.19
CA TRP A 115 5.78 11.63 31.71
C TRP A 115 5.77 11.60 30.18
N HIS A 116 5.81 12.77 29.58
CA HIS A 116 5.74 12.96 28.15
C HIS A 116 7.04 13.58 27.65
N LEU A 117 7.68 12.85 26.75
CA LEU A 117 8.93 13.22 26.12
C LEU A 117 8.63 13.78 24.74
N THR A 118 9.09 14.99 24.46
CA THR A 118 9.15 15.54 23.11
C THR A 118 10.61 15.51 22.65
N LEU A 119 10.85 14.78 21.58
CA LEU A 119 12.14 14.62 20.91
C LEU A 119 12.16 15.43 19.62
N ALA A 120 13.31 15.95 19.24
CA ALA A 120 13.55 16.46 17.89
C ALA A 120 14.67 15.67 17.23
N THR A 121 14.48 15.28 15.97
CA THR A 121 15.53 14.64 15.18
C THR A 121 16.68 15.62 14.91
N THR A 122 17.91 15.21 15.19
CA THR A 122 19.13 16.05 15.04
C THR A 122 19.86 15.81 13.73
N ARG A 123 19.56 14.68 13.08
CA ARG A 123 19.98 14.29 11.73
C ARG A 123 18.84 13.51 11.07
N PRO A 124 18.87 13.28 9.75
CA PRO A 124 17.91 12.37 9.14
C PRO A 124 18.02 10.99 9.81
N LEU A 125 16.93 10.52 10.41
CA LEU A 125 16.86 9.16 10.96
C LEU A 125 16.60 8.20 9.81
N LYS A 126 17.39 7.15 9.68
CA LYS A 126 17.15 6.07 8.72
C LYS A 126 16.10 5.13 9.29
N ILE A 127 15.01 4.93 8.57
CA ILE A 127 13.92 4.06 8.99
C ILE A 127 13.64 2.96 7.97
N LEU A 128 13.00 1.90 8.44
CA LEU A 128 12.31 0.92 7.59
C LEU A 128 10.81 1.05 7.81
N TYR A 129 10.03 1.27 6.76
CA TYR A 129 8.58 1.30 6.84
C TYR A 129 7.99 -0.07 6.53
N PHE A 130 7.11 -0.53 7.41
CA PHE A 130 6.23 -1.68 7.20
C PHE A 130 4.83 -1.16 6.89
N ASP A 131 4.36 -1.39 5.66
CA ASP A 131 3.02 -0.95 5.26
C ASP A 131 1.90 -1.77 5.93
N GLY A 132 0.64 -1.40 5.65
CA GLY A 132 -0.53 -1.96 6.33
C GLY A 132 -0.67 -1.45 7.77
N SER A 133 -1.62 -2.00 8.52
CA SER A 133 -1.74 -1.78 9.97
C SER A 133 -0.69 -2.59 10.71
N SER A 134 0.60 -2.38 10.42
CA SER A 134 1.71 -3.18 10.95
C SER A 134 1.98 -3.02 12.45
N ALA A 135 1.20 -2.21 13.17
CA ALA A 135 1.15 -2.22 14.62
C ALA A 135 -0.16 -2.83 15.15
N ALA A 136 -1.03 -3.38 14.30
CA ALA A 136 -2.22 -4.09 14.74
C ALA A 136 -1.88 -5.46 15.30
N LYS A 137 -2.08 -5.64 16.62
CA LYS A 137 -1.71 -6.85 17.35
C LYS A 137 -2.75 -7.95 17.13
N MET A 138 -2.86 -8.39 15.88
CA MET A 138 -3.83 -9.39 15.44
C MET A 138 -3.12 -10.64 14.87
N ARG A 139 -3.77 -11.80 14.98
CA ARG A 139 -3.23 -13.10 14.54
C ARG A 139 -3.29 -13.31 13.02
N ASP A 140 -4.04 -12.47 12.32
CA ASP A 140 -4.48 -12.61 10.94
C ASP A 140 -3.58 -11.91 9.92
N GLY A 141 -2.35 -11.56 10.30
CA GLY A 141 -1.30 -11.17 9.36
C GLY A 141 -0.64 -9.80 9.49
N PRO A 142 -1.13 -8.81 10.26
CA PRO A 142 -0.53 -7.47 10.21
C PRO A 142 0.95 -7.42 10.65
N MET A 143 1.39 -8.43 11.41
CA MET A 143 2.78 -8.54 11.89
C MET A 143 3.69 -9.38 10.97
N ASP A 144 3.18 -9.99 9.89
CA ASP A 144 3.89 -10.99 9.09
C ASP A 144 5.21 -10.49 8.51
N SER A 145 5.20 -9.28 7.95
CA SER A 145 6.38 -8.67 7.33
C SER A 145 7.48 -8.37 8.35
N GLN A 146 7.11 -7.97 9.57
CA GLN A 146 8.06 -7.79 10.66
C GLN A 146 8.63 -9.11 11.16
N ASP A 147 7.82 -10.18 11.22
CA ASP A 147 8.30 -11.50 11.62
C ASP A 147 9.34 -12.05 10.64
N ILE A 148 9.16 -11.80 9.34
CA ILE A 148 10.17 -12.15 8.32
C ILE A 148 11.47 -11.38 8.57
N VAL A 149 11.41 -10.06 8.81
CA VAL A 149 12.61 -9.26 9.09
C VAL A 149 13.29 -9.66 10.41
N ALA A 150 12.50 -9.92 11.46
CA ALA A 150 13.03 -10.26 12.77
C ALA A 150 13.58 -11.69 12.86
N TRP A 151 12.91 -12.66 12.23
CA TRP A 151 13.09 -14.09 12.49
C TRP A 151 13.18 -14.98 11.24
N GLY A 152 13.16 -14.39 10.04
CA GLY A 152 13.25 -15.11 8.76
C GLY A 152 12.01 -15.93 8.39
N LYS A 153 10.93 -15.83 9.17
CA LYS A 153 9.67 -16.56 8.96
C LYS A 153 8.52 -15.93 9.71
N VAL A 154 7.31 -16.14 9.23
CA VAL A 154 6.08 -15.75 9.94
C VAL A 154 5.86 -16.64 11.16
N ILE A 155 5.64 -16.06 12.34
CA ILE A 155 5.36 -16.79 13.60
C ILE A 155 4.04 -16.27 14.20
N PRO A 156 2.87 -16.79 13.76
CA PRO A 156 1.56 -16.23 14.11
C PRO A 156 1.29 -16.11 15.61
N GLU A 157 1.90 -16.95 16.44
CA GLU A 157 1.75 -16.93 17.90
C GLU A 157 2.45 -15.75 18.58
N ARG A 158 3.39 -15.09 17.89
CA ARG A 158 4.20 -13.98 18.41
C ARG A 158 3.65 -12.59 18.05
N TYR A 159 2.42 -12.50 17.54
CA TYR A 159 1.78 -11.22 17.19
C TYR A 159 1.74 -10.17 18.33
N PHE A 160 1.77 -10.60 19.61
CA PHE A 160 1.89 -9.71 20.79
C PHE A 160 3.32 -9.50 21.31
N ASP A 161 4.34 -10.12 20.69
CA ASP A 161 5.73 -10.11 21.18
C ASP A 161 6.50 -8.86 20.72
N GLU A 162 5.91 -7.68 20.94
CA GLU A 162 6.43 -6.41 20.43
C GLU A 162 7.80 -6.05 21.01
N ARG A 163 8.03 -6.37 22.29
CA ARG A 163 9.31 -6.07 22.93
C ARG A 163 10.46 -6.90 22.39
N GLN A 164 10.26 -8.19 22.14
CA GLN A 164 11.30 -8.99 21.51
C GLN A 164 11.52 -8.56 20.05
N ARG A 165 10.42 -8.25 19.33
CA ARG A 165 10.48 -7.81 17.93
C ARG A 165 11.28 -6.52 17.75
N ILE A 166 11.04 -5.49 18.56
CA ILE A 166 11.82 -4.24 18.46
C ILE A 166 13.29 -4.48 18.76
N ILE A 167 13.61 -5.30 19.77
CA ILE A 167 15.01 -5.65 20.11
C ILE A 167 15.68 -6.34 18.93
N ASP A 168 15.04 -7.35 18.34
CA ASP A 168 15.62 -8.18 17.27
C ASP A 168 15.78 -7.38 15.97
N ILE A 169 14.77 -6.59 15.58
CA ILE A 169 14.85 -5.74 14.37
C ILE A 169 15.89 -4.63 14.56
N CYS A 170 15.96 -3.98 15.72
CA CYS A 170 17.00 -2.97 15.98
C CYS A 170 18.40 -3.57 15.99
N HIS A 171 18.57 -4.78 16.55
CA HIS A 171 19.83 -5.49 16.51
C HIS A 171 20.25 -5.84 15.08
N TRP A 172 19.33 -6.37 14.27
CA TRP A 172 19.58 -6.65 12.85
C TRP A 172 19.87 -5.38 12.04
N GLY A 173 19.11 -4.30 12.25
CA GLY A 173 19.21 -3.05 11.51
C GLY A 173 20.48 -2.23 11.82
N LYS A 174 21.11 -2.47 12.98
CA LYS A 174 22.31 -1.74 13.44
C LYS A 174 23.46 -1.77 12.42
N GLN A 175 23.67 -2.89 11.75
CA GLN A 175 24.75 -3.03 10.75
C GLN A 175 24.55 -2.12 9.52
N PHE A 176 23.32 -1.70 9.26
CA PHE A 176 22.96 -0.79 8.17
C PHE A 176 22.75 0.66 8.65
N GLY A 177 22.89 0.89 9.97
CA GLY A 177 22.64 2.17 10.61
C GLY A 177 21.16 2.55 10.61
N VAL A 178 20.24 1.58 10.64
CA VAL A 178 18.80 1.84 10.81
C VAL A 178 18.57 2.34 12.24
N ASP A 179 17.93 3.50 12.37
CA ASP A 179 17.64 4.16 13.65
C ASP A 179 16.30 3.70 14.24
N GLY A 180 15.40 3.15 13.42
CA GLY A 180 14.13 2.62 13.86
C GLY A 180 13.27 2.12 12.69
N TYR A 181 12.03 1.75 12.97
CA TYR A 181 11.10 1.34 11.92
C TYR A 181 9.71 1.90 12.14
N VAL A 182 9.08 2.31 11.05
CA VAL A 182 7.75 2.92 11.03
C VAL A 182 6.70 1.85 10.82
N ARG A 183 5.62 1.94 11.58
CA ARG A 183 4.44 1.09 11.48
C ARG A 183 3.18 1.86 11.88
N MET A 184 2.01 1.27 11.64
CA MET A 184 0.73 1.96 11.80
C MET A 184 -0.29 1.12 12.57
N GLU A 185 -1.01 1.73 13.51
CA GLU A 185 -2.20 1.18 14.16
C GLU A 185 -3.39 2.12 13.89
N MET A 186 -3.79 2.91 14.88
CA MET A 186 -4.75 4.01 14.73
C MET A 186 -4.09 5.32 14.25
N ASP A 187 -2.77 5.36 14.30
CA ASP A 187 -1.91 6.44 13.82
C ASP A 187 -0.48 5.88 13.60
N PHE A 188 0.44 6.67 13.07
CA PHE A 188 1.84 6.27 12.82
C PHE A 188 2.69 6.30 14.08
N GLU A 189 3.56 5.32 14.21
CA GLU A 189 4.59 5.25 15.24
C GLU A 189 5.93 4.79 14.66
N ILE A 190 7.00 5.17 15.35
CA ILE A 190 8.36 4.78 15.04
C ILE A 190 8.90 3.99 16.22
N MET A 191 9.28 2.75 15.95
CA MET A 191 9.98 1.87 16.87
C MET A 191 11.45 2.28 16.87
N LEU A 192 11.80 3.24 17.71
CA LEU A 192 13.10 3.88 17.78
C LEU A 192 14.10 3.00 18.54
N CYS A 193 15.27 2.79 17.95
CA CYS A 193 16.26 1.86 18.48
C CYS A 193 17.08 2.42 19.64
N ASP A 194 17.24 3.74 19.71
CA ASP A 194 17.94 4.42 20.79
C ASP A 194 17.45 5.87 20.94
N PHE A 195 17.03 6.25 22.14
CA PHE A 195 16.54 7.59 22.47
C PHE A 195 17.67 8.62 22.68
N THR A 196 18.91 8.19 22.54
CA THR A 196 20.11 9.03 22.71
C THR A 196 20.92 9.21 21.43
N GLU A 197 20.47 8.61 20.32
CA GLU A 197 21.16 8.68 19.03
C GLU A 197 20.25 9.29 17.95
N GLY A 198 20.70 10.38 17.33
CA GLY A 198 19.96 11.04 16.25
C GLY A 198 18.73 11.85 16.67
N VAL A 199 18.44 11.93 17.97
CA VAL A 199 17.37 12.74 18.57
C VAL A 199 17.88 13.50 19.80
N ASP A 200 17.29 14.66 20.07
CA ASP A 200 17.51 15.45 21.28
C ASP A 200 16.20 15.63 22.05
N VAL A 201 16.28 15.63 23.38
CA VAL A 201 15.13 15.94 24.25
C VAL A 201 14.84 17.44 24.22
N VAL A 202 13.72 17.82 23.62
CA VAL A 202 13.23 19.21 23.57
C VAL A 202 12.43 19.53 24.82
N ALA A 203 11.60 18.59 25.28
CA ALA A 203 10.81 18.74 26.49
C ALA A 203 10.62 17.41 27.20
N LEU A 204 10.63 17.47 28.53
CA LEU A 204 10.21 16.39 29.41
C LEU A 204 9.24 16.97 30.42
N ALA A 205 7.96 16.63 30.28
CA ALA A 205 6.89 17.18 31.11
C ALA A 205 6.15 16.07 31.84
N SER A 206 5.78 16.31 33.10
CA SER A 206 4.81 15.49 33.81
C SER A 206 3.42 16.07 33.57
N LEU A 207 2.69 15.49 32.62
CA LEU A 207 1.37 15.93 32.20
C LEU A 207 0.27 15.33 33.10
N THR A 208 -0.83 16.08 33.23
CA THR A 208 -2.03 15.58 33.91
C THR A 208 -2.56 14.38 33.15
N ARG A 209 -2.91 13.32 33.88
CA ARG A 209 -3.51 12.13 33.30
C ARG A 209 -5.03 12.27 33.28
N GLU A 210 -5.61 12.30 32.09
CA GLU A 210 -7.05 12.12 31.89
C GLU A 210 -7.34 10.62 31.68
N GLY A 211 -8.27 10.04 32.45
CA GLY A 211 -8.69 8.62 32.30
C GLY A 211 -7.81 7.57 33.00
N ASN A 212 -8.28 6.32 33.13
CA ASN A 212 -7.56 5.21 33.78
C ASN A 212 -6.51 4.56 32.87
N GLY A 213 -5.26 4.41 33.33
CA GLY A 213 -4.13 3.98 32.50
C GLY A 213 -4.24 2.56 31.92
N ILE A 214 -3.59 2.33 30.78
CA ILE A 214 -3.56 1.05 30.05
C ILE A 214 -2.43 0.16 30.58
N PRO A 215 -2.66 -1.15 30.85
CA PRO A 215 -1.57 -2.07 31.19
C PRO A 215 -0.61 -2.25 30.00
N GLY A 216 0.70 -2.09 30.22
CA GLY A 216 1.69 -2.28 29.16
C GLY A 216 1.88 -3.74 28.69
N PRO A 217 2.23 -4.00 27.42
CA PRO A 217 2.82 -5.26 26.94
C PRO A 217 4.02 -5.63 27.80
N GLY A 218 3.91 -6.73 28.53
CA GLY A 218 4.98 -7.23 29.41
C GLY A 218 4.51 -7.97 30.66
N ARG A 219 3.22 -7.89 31.03
CA ARG A 219 2.66 -8.77 32.07
C ARG A 219 1.94 -9.94 31.42
N ARG A 220 2.50 -11.14 31.64
CA ARG A 220 2.01 -12.51 31.39
C ARG A 220 0.78 -12.65 30.48
N ARG A 221 0.95 -13.47 29.43
CA ARG A 221 -0.11 -14.12 28.63
C ARG A 221 -1.39 -14.30 29.47
N PRO A 222 -2.52 -13.66 29.11
CA PRO A 222 -3.79 -14.03 29.71
C PRO A 222 -4.09 -15.50 29.40
N PRO A 223 -4.83 -16.21 30.25
CA PRO A 223 -5.27 -17.58 29.96
C PRO A 223 -5.99 -17.64 28.60
N PRO A 224 -5.98 -18.80 27.90
CA PRO A 224 -6.75 -18.97 26.68
C PRO A 224 -8.24 -18.78 27.00
N GLY A 225 -8.87 -17.75 26.42
CA GLY A 225 -10.31 -17.51 26.54
C GLY A 225 -10.74 -16.16 27.16
N ASP A 226 -9.85 -15.19 27.36
CA ASP A 226 -10.20 -13.92 28.01
C ASP A 226 -10.01 -12.70 27.07
N PRO A 227 -11.06 -11.90 26.79
CA PRO A 227 -11.04 -10.78 25.85
C PRO A 227 -10.38 -9.55 26.49
N TYR A 228 -9.05 -9.56 26.63
CA TYR A 228 -8.31 -8.42 27.16
C TYR A 228 -7.88 -7.47 26.07
N LEU A 229 -8.81 -6.58 25.71
CA LEU A 229 -8.49 -5.18 25.42
C LEU A 229 -9.43 -4.31 26.25
N ASN A 230 -9.25 -4.35 27.57
CA ASN A 230 -9.60 -3.22 28.41
C ASN A 230 -8.58 -2.10 28.19
N LEU A 231 -8.51 -1.59 26.96
CA LEU A 231 -8.34 -0.16 26.79
C LEU A 231 -9.52 0.44 27.54
N ALA A 232 -9.27 1.33 28.51
CA ALA A 232 -10.37 1.97 29.21
C ALA A 232 -11.33 2.55 28.15
N PRO A 233 -12.52 1.96 27.91
CA PRO A 233 -13.29 2.22 26.71
C PRO A 233 -14.17 3.44 26.93
N ASN A 234 -13.69 4.48 27.60
CA ASN A 234 -14.45 5.69 27.91
C ASN A 234 -13.46 6.79 28.32
N SER A 235 -12.72 7.33 27.37
CA SER A 235 -11.96 8.55 27.60
C SER A 235 -11.85 9.31 26.29
N ASP A 236 -12.07 10.61 26.34
CA ASP A 236 -11.85 11.57 25.25
C ASP A 236 -10.52 11.32 24.50
N LEU A 237 -9.52 10.78 25.21
CA LEU A 237 -8.24 10.36 24.65
C LEU A 237 -8.36 9.34 23.49
N ALA A 238 -9.24 8.34 23.58
CA ALA A 238 -9.39 7.35 22.51
C ALA A 238 -10.01 7.99 21.25
N SER A 239 -10.98 8.88 21.44
CA SER A 239 -11.60 9.65 20.35
C SER A 239 -10.56 10.58 19.71
N GLU A 240 -9.71 11.20 20.52
CA GLU A 240 -8.70 12.12 20.04
C GLU A 240 -7.54 11.43 19.30
N VAL A 241 -7.17 10.20 19.70
CA VAL A 241 -6.18 9.40 18.94
C VAL A 241 -6.75 9.01 17.58
N ILE A 242 -8.04 8.60 17.50
CA ILE A 242 -8.68 8.32 16.22
C ILE A 242 -8.75 9.59 15.36
N TYR A 243 -9.04 10.73 15.97
CA TYR A 243 -9.13 12.00 15.27
C TYR A 243 -7.76 12.44 14.72
N SER A 244 -6.69 12.39 15.51
CA SER A 244 -5.33 12.69 15.08
C SER A 244 -4.86 11.75 13.96
N GLY A 245 -5.07 10.44 14.09
CA GLY A 245 -4.78 9.48 13.01
C GLY A 245 -5.57 9.76 11.72
N SER A 246 -6.78 10.30 11.84
CA SER A 246 -7.61 10.66 10.68
C SER A 246 -7.02 11.79 9.82
N TRP A 247 -6.11 12.60 10.37
CA TRP A 247 -5.39 13.64 9.61
C TRP A 247 -4.56 13.04 8.47
N HIS A 248 -4.17 11.77 8.60
CA HIS A 248 -3.35 11.04 7.63
C HIS A 248 -4.19 10.07 6.78
N ASN A 249 -5.52 10.15 6.81
CA ASN A 249 -6.40 9.21 6.09
C ASN A 249 -6.15 9.17 4.58
N HIS A 250 -5.73 10.29 3.98
CA HIS A 250 -5.64 10.42 2.53
C HIS A 250 -4.26 10.91 2.12
N TYR A 251 -3.95 10.74 0.83
CA TYR A 251 -2.72 11.27 0.25
C TYR A 251 -2.55 12.76 0.63
N PRO A 252 -1.35 13.18 1.07
CA PRO A 252 -0.08 12.46 0.91
C PRO A 252 0.35 11.65 2.15
N GLY A 253 -0.58 11.36 3.08
CA GLY A 253 -0.26 10.65 4.32
C GLY A 253 0.61 11.47 5.28
N ASP A 254 1.34 10.79 6.17
CA ASP A 254 2.26 11.46 7.09
C ASP A 254 3.59 11.84 6.42
N ARG A 255 3.75 13.14 6.09
CA ARG A 255 4.93 13.67 5.39
C ARG A 255 6.16 13.91 6.28
N ARG A 256 6.06 13.65 7.58
CA ARG A 256 7.24 13.62 8.46
C ARG A 256 8.13 12.43 8.13
N ILE A 257 7.62 11.42 7.41
CA ILE A 257 8.36 10.27 6.93
C ILE A 257 8.52 10.38 5.41
N GLN A 258 9.75 10.24 4.92
CA GLN A 258 10.11 10.32 3.51
C GLN A 258 10.63 8.97 3.03
N LEU A 259 9.80 8.25 2.27
CA LEU A 259 10.12 6.93 1.76
C LEU A 259 11.00 7.00 0.51
N ASP A 260 11.94 6.07 0.39
CA ASP A 260 12.71 5.84 -0.82
C ASP A 260 12.09 4.68 -1.62
N LEU A 261 11.15 5.00 -2.51
CA LEU A 261 10.48 4.03 -3.36
C LEU A 261 11.45 3.28 -4.29
N THR A 262 12.63 3.85 -4.60
CA THR A 262 13.64 3.18 -5.43
C THR A 262 14.33 2.01 -4.71
N ALA A 263 14.07 1.86 -3.40
CA ALA A 263 14.54 0.78 -2.55
C ALA A 263 13.40 -0.12 -2.03
N LEU A 264 12.18 0.01 -2.57
CA LEU A 264 11.03 -0.80 -2.18
C LEU A 264 11.26 -2.30 -2.40
N VAL A 265 10.92 -3.11 -1.41
CA VAL A 265 10.87 -4.58 -1.51
C VAL A 265 9.44 -5.03 -1.29
N SER A 266 8.85 -5.67 -2.30
CA SER A 266 7.44 -6.07 -2.28
C SER A 266 7.28 -7.58 -2.25
N PHE A 267 6.43 -8.07 -1.37
CA PHE A 267 5.95 -9.46 -1.37
C PHE A 267 4.90 -9.72 -2.48
N TYR A 268 4.53 -8.69 -3.23
CA TYR A 268 3.76 -8.84 -4.46
C TYR A 268 4.64 -9.03 -5.71
N ASP A 269 5.97 -8.91 -5.60
CA ASP A 269 6.88 -9.25 -6.69
C ASP A 269 6.91 -10.77 -6.91
N THR A 270 6.22 -11.21 -7.97
CA THR A 270 6.11 -12.64 -8.34
C THR A 270 7.44 -13.29 -8.72
N GLN A 271 8.46 -12.50 -9.09
CA GLN A 271 9.79 -13.03 -9.42
C GLN A 271 10.63 -13.20 -8.15
N LEU A 272 10.46 -12.30 -7.17
CA LEU A 272 11.16 -12.36 -5.89
C LEU A 272 10.56 -13.42 -4.95
N VAL A 273 9.22 -13.53 -4.91
CA VAL A 273 8.50 -14.42 -3.99
C VAL A 273 7.44 -15.29 -4.71
N PRO A 274 7.86 -16.18 -5.63
CA PRO A 274 6.94 -17.03 -6.37
C PRO A 274 6.09 -17.98 -5.49
N SER A 275 6.58 -18.35 -4.30
CA SER A 275 5.85 -19.23 -3.37
C SER A 275 4.54 -18.65 -2.86
N LEU A 276 4.41 -17.31 -2.81
CA LEU A 276 3.19 -16.65 -2.37
C LEU A 276 2.10 -16.55 -3.45
N VAL A 277 2.44 -16.81 -4.72
CA VAL A 277 1.46 -16.81 -5.82
C VAL A 277 0.34 -17.82 -5.61
N PRO A 278 0.61 -19.13 -5.38
CA PRO A 278 -0.45 -20.10 -5.10
C PRO A 278 -1.13 -19.86 -3.76
N VAL A 279 -0.44 -19.25 -2.78
CA VAL A 279 -1.01 -18.95 -1.46
C VAL A 279 -2.16 -17.95 -1.60
N ARG A 280 -1.99 -16.87 -2.37
CA ARG A 280 -3.01 -15.83 -2.55
C ARG A 280 -4.05 -16.13 -3.64
N PHE A 281 -3.85 -17.17 -4.45
CA PHE A 281 -4.72 -17.45 -5.59
C PHE A 281 -6.17 -17.69 -5.15
N GLY A 282 -7.11 -16.95 -5.73
CA GLY A 282 -8.54 -17.04 -5.43
C GLY A 282 -8.97 -16.47 -4.07
N GLN A 283 -8.07 -15.80 -3.35
CA GLN A 283 -8.38 -15.12 -2.11
C GLN A 283 -8.74 -13.65 -2.35
N GLU A 284 -9.53 -13.06 -1.44
CA GLU A 284 -9.69 -11.61 -1.40
C GLU A 284 -8.43 -10.96 -0.80
N ARG A 285 -8.15 -9.71 -1.17
CA ARG A 285 -6.94 -9.00 -0.72
C ARG A 285 -6.81 -8.90 0.81
N TRP A 286 -7.93 -8.88 1.52
CA TRP A 286 -8.00 -8.91 2.98
C TRP A 286 -7.31 -10.14 3.59
N ASP A 287 -7.39 -11.27 2.89
CA ASP A 287 -6.88 -12.56 3.35
C ASP A 287 -5.44 -12.82 2.86
N HIS A 288 -4.89 -11.94 2.03
CA HIS A 288 -3.49 -12.04 1.61
C HIS A 288 -2.57 -11.96 2.84
N ARG A 289 -1.72 -12.98 2.98
CA ARG A 289 -0.75 -13.11 4.06
C ARG A 289 0.60 -13.54 3.52
N LEU A 290 1.63 -13.35 4.34
CA LEU A 290 2.97 -13.90 4.04
C LEU A 290 3.15 -15.29 4.67
N LEU A 291 2.18 -15.74 5.47
CA LEU A 291 2.12 -17.10 5.98
C LEU A 291 2.02 -18.09 4.80
N GLY A 292 3.01 -18.96 4.67
CA GLY A 292 3.15 -19.89 3.54
C GLY A 292 4.29 -19.55 2.58
N ILE A 293 5.01 -18.44 2.80
CA ILE A 293 6.27 -18.14 2.11
C ILE A 293 7.28 -19.28 2.29
N SER A 294 8.00 -19.64 1.23
CA SER A 294 9.11 -20.61 1.31
C SER A 294 10.30 -20.02 2.07
N ALA A 295 11.17 -20.88 2.60
CA ALA A 295 12.42 -20.42 3.23
C ALA A 295 13.32 -19.68 2.21
N ASP A 296 13.44 -20.23 0.99
CA ASP A 296 14.26 -19.64 -0.08
C ASP A 296 13.76 -18.24 -0.51
N ASP A 297 12.43 -18.04 -0.56
CA ASP A 297 11.83 -16.75 -0.90
C ASP A 297 11.99 -15.74 0.23
N ALA A 298 11.84 -16.17 1.49
CA ALA A 298 12.09 -15.33 2.66
C ALA A 298 13.57 -14.89 2.70
N ASP A 299 14.51 -15.80 2.47
CA ASP A 299 15.93 -15.49 2.37
C ASP A 299 16.22 -14.54 1.20
N SER A 300 15.54 -14.70 0.06
CA SER A 300 15.67 -13.81 -1.10
C SER A 300 15.18 -12.39 -0.81
N VAL A 301 14.06 -12.26 -0.08
CA VAL A 301 13.55 -10.97 0.39
C VAL A 301 14.53 -10.30 1.33
N LEU A 302 15.05 -11.02 2.32
CA LEU A 302 16.03 -10.49 3.26
C LEU A 302 17.31 -10.06 2.54
N ALA A 303 17.84 -10.89 1.65
CA ALA A 303 19.03 -10.55 0.86
C ALA A 303 18.80 -9.29 0.01
N ARG A 304 17.62 -9.15 -0.60
CA ARG A 304 17.24 -7.94 -1.35
C ARG A 304 17.18 -6.71 -0.43
N LEU A 305 16.55 -6.84 0.74
CA LEU A 305 16.41 -5.76 1.72
C LEU A 305 17.77 -5.29 2.26
N GLU A 306 18.63 -6.23 2.63
CA GLU A 306 19.99 -5.94 3.10
C GLU A 306 20.83 -5.26 2.02
N SER A 307 20.68 -5.68 0.75
CA SER A 307 21.36 -5.04 -0.38
C SER A 307 20.92 -3.60 -0.59
N VAL A 308 19.62 -3.28 -0.47
CA VAL A 308 19.14 -1.90 -0.66
C VAL A 308 19.51 -1.01 0.52
N LEU A 309 19.45 -1.53 1.76
CA LEU A 309 19.88 -0.79 2.95
C LEU A 309 21.39 -0.49 2.92
N SER A 310 22.20 -1.43 2.44
CA SER A 310 23.65 -1.27 2.29
C SER A 310 24.04 -0.24 1.23
N ALA A 311 23.19 -0.04 0.20
CA ALA A 311 23.42 0.97 -0.84
C ALA A 311 23.20 2.42 -0.32
N GLY A 312 22.58 2.57 0.84
CA GLY A 312 22.27 3.84 1.49
C GLY A 312 20.86 4.35 1.19
N ILE A 313 20.34 5.20 2.09
CA ILE A 313 19.01 5.82 2.00
C ILE A 313 19.20 7.35 2.02
N PRO A 314 18.74 8.09 0.99
CA PRO A 314 18.22 7.60 -0.27
C PRO A 314 19.29 6.91 -1.13
N SER A 315 18.86 5.99 -1.99
CA SER A 315 19.72 5.23 -2.89
C SER A 315 20.49 6.16 -3.82
N ARG A 316 21.82 6.05 -3.81
CA ARG A 316 22.69 6.78 -4.75
C ARG A 316 22.48 6.33 -6.21
N ASN A 317 21.90 5.15 -6.39
CA ASN A 317 21.69 4.54 -7.70
C ASN A 317 20.33 4.89 -8.32
N ALA A 318 19.46 5.61 -7.59
CA ALA A 318 18.16 6.03 -8.07
C ALA A 318 18.25 6.79 -9.41
N THR A 319 17.27 6.59 -10.28
CA THR A 319 17.20 7.31 -11.57
C THR A 319 16.75 8.76 -11.41
N GLY A 320 16.09 9.10 -10.31
CA GLY A 320 15.47 10.41 -10.06
C GLY A 320 14.06 10.54 -10.63
N VAL A 321 13.46 9.44 -11.12
CA VAL A 321 12.03 9.43 -11.46
C VAL A 321 11.21 9.62 -10.17
N ASP A 322 10.30 10.59 -10.21
CA ASP A 322 9.38 10.85 -9.10
C ASP A 322 8.21 9.86 -9.14
N TRP A 323 8.45 8.69 -8.56
CA TRP A 323 7.47 7.61 -8.50
C TRP A 323 6.24 7.99 -7.66
N ASP A 324 6.40 8.66 -6.51
CA ASP A 324 5.29 9.07 -5.63
C ASP A 324 4.25 9.89 -6.43
N THR A 325 4.71 10.93 -7.12
CA THR A 325 3.85 11.77 -7.95
C THR A 325 3.26 11.01 -9.14
N LEU A 326 4.05 10.15 -9.81
CA LEU A 326 3.57 9.40 -10.98
C LEU A 326 2.37 8.50 -10.65
N PHE A 327 2.42 7.76 -9.54
CA PHE A 327 1.32 6.91 -9.10
C PHE A 327 0.09 7.76 -8.75
N LYS A 328 0.29 8.88 -8.03
CA LYS A 328 -0.80 9.79 -7.66
C LYS A 328 -1.51 10.40 -8.88
N VAL A 329 -0.76 10.81 -9.90
CA VAL A 329 -1.32 11.41 -11.12
C VAL A 329 -2.30 10.46 -11.82
N ILE A 330 -2.01 9.16 -11.83
CA ILE A 330 -2.90 8.16 -12.45
C ILE A 330 -4.17 8.00 -11.61
N VAL A 331 -4.07 7.96 -10.28
CA VAL A 331 -5.26 7.94 -9.40
C VAL A 331 -6.13 9.18 -9.65
N ASP A 332 -5.55 10.39 -9.64
CA ASP A 332 -6.28 11.65 -9.87
C ASP A 332 -6.93 11.74 -11.25
N ARG A 333 -6.31 11.10 -12.24
CA ARG A 333 -6.83 11.10 -13.60
C ARG A 333 -8.09 10.24 -13.72
N TYR A 334 -8.17 9.12 -13.02
CA TYR A 334 -9.20 8.11 -13.28
C TYR A 334 -10.20 7.92 -12.15
N ALA A 335 -9.81 8.04 -10.88
CA ALA A 335 -10.63 7.59 -9.73
C ALA A 335 -12.05 8.19 -9.72
N ASP A 336 -12.16 9.52 -9.77
CA ASP A 336 -13.46 10.20 -9.75
C ASP A 336 -14.27 9.97 -11.03
N ARG A 337 -13.60 9.89 -12.19
CA ARG A 337 -14.28 9.73 -13.49
C ARG A 337 -14.88 8.33 -13.64
N LEU A 338 -14.14 7.30 -13.22
CA LEU A 338 -14.63 5.92 -13.16
C LEU A 338 -15.80 5.81 -12.17
N GLU A 339 -15.69 6.45 -11.01
CA GLU A 339 -16.78 6.46 -10.03
C GLU A 339 -18.05 7.15 -10.53
N ILE A 340 -17.92 8.30 -11.20
CA ILE A 340 -19.06 8.97 -11.83
C ILE A 340 -19.71 8.07 -12.89
N ALA A 341 -18.91 7.43 -13.75
CA ALA A 341 -19.44 6.50 -14.75
C ALA A 341 -20.19 5.33 -14.09
N GLN A 342 -19.65 4.75 -13.02
CA GLN A 342 -20.31 3.67 -12.27
C GLN A 342 -21.61 4.15 -11.60
N TYR A 343 -21.63 5.36 -11.05
CA TYR A 343 -22.84 5.96 -10.48
C TYR A 343 -23.94 6.11 -11.53
N LEU A 344 -23.60 6.60 -12.73
CA LEU A 344 -24.54 6.73 -13.85
C LEU A 344 -25.12 5.37 -14.28
N LEU A 345 -24.27 4.36 -14.39
CA LEU A 345 -24.66 3.00 -14.78
C LEU A 345 -25.54 2.33 -13.72
N ASN A 346 -25.30 2.58 -12.43
CA ASN A 346 -26.09 2.01 -11.34
C ASN A 346 -27.45 2.70 -11.12
N ASN A 347 -27.54 4.01 -11.38
CA ASN A 347 -28.77 4.79 -11.19
C ASN A 347 -29.59 4.91 -12.50
N THR A 348 -29.64 3.84 -13.28
CA THR A 348 -30.28 3.81 -14.60
C THR A 348 -31.81 3.86 -14.46
N THR A 349 -32.42 4.94 -14.93
CA THR A 349 -33.88 5.06 -15.09
C THR A 349 -34.32 5.04 -16.55
N ASN A 350 -33.43 5.42 -17.46
CA ASN A 350 -33.61 5.41 -18.92
C ASN A 350 -32.27 5.02 -19.56
N ALA A 351 -32.24 3.92 -20.32
CA ALA A 351 -31.01 3.37 -20.89
C ALA A 351 -30.36 4.32 -21.91
N THR A 352 -31.14 5.01 -22.73
CA THR A 352 -30.67 6.00 -23.72
C THR A 352 -29.95 7.16 -23.04
N ASP A 353 -30.59 7.79 -22.03
CA ASP A 353 -29.97 8.91 -21.28
C ASP A 353 -28.69 8.45 -20.56
N THR A 354 -28.74 7.28 -19.91
CA THR A 354 -27.57 6.69 -19.26
C THR A 354 -26.44 6.47 -20.28
N ALA A 355 -26.72 5.84 -21.42
CA ALA A 355 -25.73 5.54 -22.44
C ALA A 355 -25.08 6.81 -23.00
N GLN A 356 -25.87 7.84 -23.31
CA GLN A 356 -25.35 9.14 -23.78
C GLN A 356 -24.47 9.83 -22.73
N ARG A 357 -24.88 9.81 -21.45
CA ARG A 357 -24.13 10.45 -20.37
C ARG A 357 -22.83 9.73 -20.04
N VAL A 358 -22.86 8.39 -20.03
CA VAL A 358 -21.64 7.57 -19.84
C VAL A 358 -20.71 7.75 -21.04
N MET A 359 -21.24 7.74 -22.26
CA MET A 359 -20.46 7.98 -23.47
C MET A 359 -19.73 9.32 -23.43
N LYS A 360 -20.40 10.38 -22.97
CA LYS A 360 -19.76 11.69 -22.75
C LYS A 360 -18.60 11.61 -21.74
N GLN A 361 -18.74 10.86 -20.65
CA GLN A 361 -17.65 10.67 -19.69
C GLN A 361 -16.46 9.90 -20.31
N LEU A 362 -16.74 8.84 -21.07
CA LEU A 362 -15.72 8.06 -21.77
C LEU A 362 -14.95 8.93 -22.78
N HIS A 363 -15.68 9.71 -23.59
CA HIS A 363 -15.08 10.65 -24.53
C HIS A 363 -14.18 11.67 -23.82
N ILE A 364 -14.64 12.26 -22.70
CA ILE A 364 -13.85 13.21 -21.91
C ILE A 364 -12.57 12.56 -21.36
N MET A 365 -12.65 11.32 -20.85
CA MET A 365 -11.48 10.58 -20.37
C MET A 365 -10.45 10.35 -21.49
N LEU A 366 -10.93 10.07 -22.70
CA LEU A 366 -10.09 9.73 -23.84
C LEU A 366 -9.66 10.92 -24.70
N THR A 367 -10.27 12.09 -24.56
CA THR A 367 -9.99 13.28 -25.40
C THR A 367 -8.49 13.55 -25.63
N PRO A 368 -7.60 13.44 -24.62
CA PRO A 368 -6.16 13.66 -24.81
C PRO A 368 -5.45 12.59 -25.67
N TYR A 369 -6.11 11.46 -25.91
CA TYR A 369 -5.57 10.27 -26.56
C TYR A 369 -6.29 9.91 -27.88
N LEU A 370 -7.39 10.58 -28.21
CA LEU A 370 -8.09 10.36 -29.48
C LEU A 370 -7.23 10.83 -30.66
N LEU A 371 -6.72 9.87 -31.42
CA LEU A 371 -5.89 10.12 -32.59
C LEU A 371 -6.76 10.39 -33.81
N HIS A 372 -6.55 11.52 -34.49
CA HIS A 372 -7.27 11.86 -35.72
C HIS A 372 -7.08 10.82 -36.84
N SER A 373 -5.94 10.12 -36.85
CA SER A 373 -5.65 9.05 -37.82
C SER A 373 -6.36 7.72 -37.53
N ALA A 374 -6.96 7.58 -36.34
CA ALA A 374 -7.72 6.38 -35.96
C ALA A 374 -9.21 6.65 -36.18
N SER A 375 -9.83 5.86 -37.06
CA SER A 375 -11.25 6.03 -37.40
C SER A 375 -11.89 4.67 -37.67
N PRO A 376 -13.20 4.50 -37.41
CA PRO A 376 -13.89 3.24 -37.67
C PRO A 376 -13.77 2.81 -39.13
N SER A 377 -12.99 1.76 -39.39
CA SER A 377 -12.76 1.21 -40.73
C SER A 377 -13.05 -0.30 -40.75
N GLY A 378 -14.22 -0.69 -41.27
CA GLY A 378 -14.63 -2.09 -41.38
C GLY A 378 -15.33 -2.63 -40.13
N LYS A 379 -15.29 -3.97 -39.95
CA LYS A 379 -15.87 -4.65 -38.79
C LYS A 379 -14.77 -4.89 -37.74
N GLY A 380 -15.06 -4.58 -36.48
CA GLY A 380 -14.18 -4.85 -35.33
C GLY A 380 -13.58 -3.59 -34.70
N ASN A 381 -12.77 -3.81 -33.67
CA ASN A 381 -12.21 -2.78 -32.78
C ASN A 381 -10.74 -2.41 -33.09
N SER A 382 -10.14 -3.04 -34.11
CA SER A 382 -8.69 -2.91 -34.40
C SER A 382 -8.24 -1.49 -34.75
N TRP A 383 -9.14 -0.66 -35.28
CA TRP A 383 -8.89 0.75 -35.58
C TRP A 383 -8.59 1.57 -34.32
N ALA A 384 -9.03 1.12 -33.14
CA ALA A 384 -8.82 1.78 -31.86
C ALA A 384 -7.51 1.36 -31.18
N ALA A 385 -6.77 0.37 -31.71
CA ALA A 385 -5.51 -0.09 -31.14
C ALA A 385 -4.47 1.04 -30.92
N PRO A 386 -4.27 1.99 -31.86
CA PRO A 386 -3.36 3.11 -31.64
C PRO A 386 -3.82 4.08 -30.53
N ILE A 387 -5.14 4.25 -30.34
CA ILE A 387 -5.70 5.06 -29.24
C ILE A 387 -5.43 4.37 -27.90
N TYR A 388 -5.66 3.06 -27.85
CA TYR A 388 -5.38 2.25 -26.67
C TYR A 388 -3.90 2.30 -26.29
N GLU A 389 -2.99 2.08 -27.25
CA GLU A 389 -1.54 2.21 -27.05
C GLU A 389 -1.17 3.58 -26.48
N PHE A 390 -1.68 4.65 -27.10
CA PHE A 390 -1.33 6.00 -26.68
C PHE A 390 -1.86 6.32 -25.28
N CYS A 391 -3.08 5.92 -24.96
CA CYS A 391 -3.64 6.04 -23.62
C CYS A 391 -2.79 5.29 -22.59
N ALA A 392 -2.49 4.02 -22.86
CA ALA A 392 -1.83 3.10 -21.93
C ALA A 392 -0.37 3.47 -21.65
N THR A 393 0.33 4.03 -22.64
CA THR A 393 1.76 4.38 -22.54
C THR A 393 2.03 5.85 -22.26
N SER A 394 1.00 6.71 -22.27
CA SER A 394 1.16 8.17 -22.14
C SER A 394 2.03 8.61 -20.97
N HIS A 395 1.91 7.94 -19.83
CA HIS A 395 2.63 8.28 -18.59
C HIS A 395 4.06 7.70 -18.50
N THR A 396 4.40 6.68 -19.29
CA THR A 396 5.66 5.91 -19.16
C THR A 396 6.48 5.86 -20.44
N SER A 397 5.93 6.32 -21.58
CA SER A 397 6.58 6.24 -22.90
C SER A 397 7.97 6.88 -22.95
N TYR A 398 8.18 8.01 -22.25
CA TYR A 398 9.49 8.64 -22.16
C TYR A 398 10.50 7.76 -21.41
N ILE A 399 10.06 7.13 -20.31
CA ILE A 399 10.89 6.23 -19.50
C ILE A 399 11.33 5.03 -20.36
N HIS A 400 10.38 4.38 -21.03
CA HIS A 400 10.63 3.22 -21.91
C HIS A 400 11.56 3.53 -23.10
N ARG A 401 11.46 4.74 -23.67
CA ARG A 401 12.30 5.15 -24.81
C ARG A 401 13.68 5.63 -24.40
N THR A 402 13.92 5.88 -23.11
CA THR A 402 15.18 6.44 -22.62
C THR A 402 16.06 5.34 -22.03
N SER A 403 16.91 4.75 -22.87
CA SER A 403 17.83 3.66 -22.48
C SER A 403 18.76 4.04 -21.30
N ALA A 404 19.13 5.31 -21.18
CA ALA A 404 19.93 5.83 -20.07
C ALA A 404 19.20 5.76 -18.71
N ILE A 405 17.86 5.84 -18.68
CA ILE A 405 17.06 5.65 -17.47
C ILE A 405 16.96 4.15 -17.18
N LEU A 406 16.50 3.37 -18.15
CA LEU A 406 16.25 1.92 -17.98
C LEU A 406 17.50 1.15 -17.51
N SER A 407 18.68 1.48 -18.06
CA SER A 407 19.95 0.84 -17.70
C SER A 407 20.44 1.15 -16.28
N ARG A 408 19.91 2.21 -15.66
CA ARG A 408 20.26 2.65 -14.30
C ARG A 408 19.22 2.27 -13.25
N MET A 409 18.02 1.87 -13.67
CA MET A 409 16.93 1.55 -12.76
C MET A 409 17.30 0.44 -11.78
N THR A 410 16.93 0.63 -10.52
CA THR A 410 16.97 -0.46 -9.53
C THR A 410 15.89 -1.51 -9.87
N ALA A 411 16.01 -2.72 -9.28
CA ALA A 411 14.96 -3.73 -9.43
C ALA A 411 13.58 -3.22 -8.94
N SER A 412 13.57 -2.40 -7.90
CA SER A 412 12.36 -1.74 -7.39
C SER A 412 11.78 -0.77 -8.41
N GLU A 413 12.60 0.02 -9.09
CA GLU A 413 12.13 0.94 -10.14
C GLU A 413 11.55 0.19 -11.35
N HIS A 414 12.15 -0.95 -11.74
CA HIS A 414 11.56 -1.83 -12.77
C HIS A 414 10.20 -2.38 -12.33
N LEU A 415 10.06 -2.78 -11.07
CA LEU A 415 8.80 -3.26 -10.50
C LEU A 415 7.73 -2.15 -10.49
N LEU A 416 8.11 -0.94 -10.09
CA LEU A 416 7.22 0.23 -10.07
C LEU A 416 6.76 0.62 -11.48
N LEU A 417 7.68 0.65 -12.46
CA LEU A 417 7.34 0.91 -13.86
C LEU A 417 6.31 -0.10 -14.37
N GLY A 418 6.55 -1.40 -14.13
CA GLY A 418 5.63 -2.46 -14.53
C GLY A 418 4.26 -2.35 -13.87
N ALA A 419 4.19 -1.95 -12.59
CA ALA A 419 2.92 -1.72 -11.90
C ALA A 419 2.13 -0.56 -12.52
N VAL A 420 2.79 0.55 -12.85
CA VAL A 420 2.19 1.69 -13.55
C VAL A 420 1.67 1.27 -14.92
N ASP A 421 2.49 0.59 -15.72
CA ASP A 421 2.11 0.15 -17.06
C ASP A 421 0.91 -0.79 -17.00
N GLN A 422 0.90 -1.75 -16.08
CA GLN A 422 -0.18 -2.72 -15.96
C GLN A 422 -1.51 -2.05 -15.58
N VAL A 423 -1.51 -1.15 -14.59
CA VAL A 423 -2.72 -0.46 -14.15
C VAL A 423 -3.24 0.49 -15.22
N ASN A 424 -2.38 1.34 -15.79
CA ASN A 424 -2.83 2.29 -16.80
C ASN A 424 -3.27 1.58 -18.08
N ARG A 425 -2.61 0.47 -18.45
CA ARG A 425 -3.05 -0.38 -19.56
C ARG A 425 -4.43 -0.95 -19.31
N GLU A 426 -4.72 -1.50 -18.14
CA GLU A 426 -6.03 -2.10 -17.88
C GLU A 426 -7.16 -1.06 -17.82
N ILE A 427 -6.90 0.11 -17.21
CA ILE A 427 -7.83 1.23 -17.23
C ILE A 427 -8.13 1.64 -18.68
N CYS A 428 -7.09 1.88 -19.48
CA CYS A 428 -7.25 2.28 -20.87
C CYS A 428 -7.94 1.19 -21.71
N ARG A 429 -7.68 -0.09 -21.46
CA ARG A 429 -8.31 -1.20 -22.17
C ARG A 429 -9.83 -1.16 -22.00
N ILE A 430 -10.30 -1.03 -20.75
CA ILE A 430 -11.73 -1.00 -20.43
C ILE A 430 -12.37 0.29 -20.94
N VAL A 431 -11.76 1.45 -20.68
CA VAL A 431 -12.31 2.75 -21.10
C VAL A 431 -12.39 2.86 -22.62
N VAL A 432 -11.35 2.43 -23.36
CA VAL A 432 -11.36 2.42 -24.82
C VAL A 432 -12.34 1.39 -25.36
N SER A 433 -12.42 0.19 -24.77
CA SER A 433 -13.39 -0.84 -25.19
C SER A 433 -14.83 -0.34 -25.06
N MET A 434 -15.19 0.24 -23.90
CA MET A 434 -16.51 0.82 -23.69
C MET A 434 -16.78 1.96 -24.68
N TRP A 435 -15.80 2.83 -24.93
CA TRP A 435 -15.94 3.93 -25.88
C TRP A 435 -16.15 3.42 -27.32
N VAL A 436 -15.38 2.42 -27.78
CA VAL A 436 -15.54 1.81 -29.11
C VAL A 436 -16.94 1.24 -29.29
N GLN A 437 -17.47 0.54 -28.28
CA GLN A 437 -18.84 0.02 -28.31
C GLN A 437 -19.86 1.16 -28.45
N GLY A 438 -19.63 2.30 -27.78
CA GLY A 438 -20.47 3.49 -27.90
C GLY A 438 -20.39 4.16 -29.28
N VAL A 439 -19.19 4.23 -29.88
CA VAL A 439 -19.00 4.68 -31.27
C VAL A 439 -19.73 3.77 -32.25
N ASP A 440 -19.67 2.46 -32.06
CA ASP A 440 -20.36 1.48 -32.91
C ASP A 440 -21.88 1.54 -32.74
N ALA A 441 -22.36 1.89 -31.55
CA ALA A 441 -23.76 2.17 -31.27
C ALA A 441 -24.24 3.55 -31.77
N GLY A 442 -23.36 4.38 -32.35
CA GLY A 442 -23.72 5.70 -32.89
C GLY A 442 -23.91 6.78 -31.82
N LEU A 443 -23.36 6.59 -30.62
CA LEU A 443 -23.45 7.53 -29.49
C LEU A 443 -22.37 8.63 -29.52
N ASP A 444 -21.35 8.51 -30.39
CA ASP A 444 -20.29 9.51 -30.58
C ASP A 444 -20.52 10.36 -31.84
N GLU A 445 -21.16 11.51 -31.71
CA GLU A 445 -21.43 12.40 -32.85
C GLU A 445 -20.15 12.95 -33.52
N ILE A 446 -19.00 12.94 -32.82
CA ILE A 446 -17.74 13.51 -33.31
C ILE A 446 -16.99 12.51 -34.19
N VAL A 447 -16.91 11.24 -33.76
CA VAL A 447 -16.15 10.20 -34.47
C VAL A 447 -17.00 9.48 -35.52
N ARG A 448 -18.30 9.31 -35.29
CA ARG A 448 -19.20 8.68 -36.25
C ARG A 448 -20.59 9.32 -36.20
N PRO A 449 -21.00 10.11 -37.22
CA PRO A 449 -22.32 10.72 -37.22
C PRO A 449 -23.42 9.63 -37.17
N PRO A 450 -24.54 9.87 -36.44
CA PRO A 450 -25.48 8.83 -36.09
C PRO A 450 -26.07 8.15 -37.34
N ILE A 451 -25.86 6.84 -37.45
CA ILE A 451 -26.65 5.98 -38.33
C ILE A 451 -27.81 5.50 -37.47
N VAL A 452 -29.05 5.73 -37.89
CA VAL A 452 -30.25 5.30 -37.16
C VAL A 452 -30.20 3.79 -36.95
N ILE A 453 -30.00 3.33 -35.71
CA ILE A 453 -30.04 1.91 -35.31
C ILE A 453 -30.85 1.78 -34.00
N ASP A 454 -31.55 0.65 -33.92
CA ASP A 454 -32.59 0.20 -32.98
C ASP A 454 -32.36 0.48 -31.47
N SER A 455 -33.41 0.89 -30.76
CA SER A 455 -33.39 1.25 -29.33
C SER A 455 -33.17 0.06 -28.38
N ASP A 456 -33.45 -1.16 -28.82
CA ASP A 456 -33.30 -2.38 -28.00
C ASP A 456 -31.82 -2.75 -27.72
N ASN A 457 -30.86 -2.09 -28.39
CA ASN A 457 -29.43 -2.34 -28.25
C ASN A 457 -28.78 -1.59 -27.06
N GLU A 458 -29.41 -0.52 -26.57
CA GLU A 458 -28.82 0.36 -25.54
C GLU A 458 -28.88 -0.24 -24.12
N GLU A 459 -29.94 -1.00 -23.79
CA GLU A 459 -30.03 -1.68 -22.50
C GLU A 459 -28.93 -2.72 -22.32
N VAL A 460 -28.67 -3.52 -23.36
CA VAL A 460 -27.61 -4.53 -23.37
C VAL A 460 -26.23 -3.86 -23.26
N LEU A 461 -26.04 -2.74 -23.96
CA LEU A 461 -24.80 -1.95 -23.91
C LEU A 461 -24.54 -1.43 -22.48
N VAL A 462 -25.54 -0.81 -21.84
CA VAL A 462 -25.44 -0.29 -20.47
C VAL A 462 -25.14 -1.41 -19.46
N GLN A 463 -25.78 -2.58 -19.60
CA GLN A 463 -25.50 -3.74 -18.73
C GLN A 463 -24.07 -4.26 -18.89
N HIS A 464 -23.58 -4.33 -20.13
CA HIS A 464 -22.21 -4.74 -20.42
C HIS A 464 -21.19 -3.73 -19.86
N TRP A 465 -21.41 -2.44 -20.08
CA TRP A 465 -20.61 -1.36 -19.51
C TRP A 465 -20.57 -1.39 -17.98
N ASN A 466 -21.71 -1.64 -17.33
CA ASN A 466 -21.77 -1.78 -15.88
C ASN A 466 -20.90 -2.94 -15.40
N SER A 467 -21.02 -4.10 -16.03
CA SER A 467 -20.23 -5.29 -15.66
C SER A 467 -18.73 -5.09 -15.92
N ALA A 468 -18.36 -4.48 -17.05
CA ALA A 468 -16.97 -4.19 -17.39
C ALA A 468 -16.33 -3.18 -16.42
N LEU A 469 -17.02 -2.08 -16.12
CA LEU A 469 -16.53 -1.06 -15.20
C LEU A 469 -16.49 -1.56 -13.76
N ALA A 470 -17.52 -2.29 -13.30
CA ALA A 470 -17.52 -2.90 -11.98
C ALA A 470 -16.36 -3.90 -11.83
N GLY A 471 -16.07 -4.69 -12.88
CA GLY A 471 -14.90 -5.57 -12.93
C GLY A 471 -13.58 -4.81 -12.82
N LEU A 472 -13.42 -3.72 -13.58
CA LEU A 472 -12.23 -2.85 -13.48
C LEU A 472 -12.07 -2.26 -12.08
N MET A 473 -13.12 -1.66 -11.53
CA MET A 473 -13.08 -1.05 -10.20
C MET A 473 -12.82 -2.09 -9.12
N SER A 474 -13.37 -3.31 -9.25
CA SER A 474 -13.05 -4.41 -8.36
C SER A 474 -11.61 -4.89 -8.49
N TRP A 475 -11.01 -4.82 -9.69
CA TRP A 475 -9.62 -5.19 -9.92
C TRP A 475 -8.63 -4.13 -9.40
N LEU A 476 -8.95 -2.84 -9.60
CA LEU A 476 -8.18 -1.73 -9.04
C LEU A 476 -8.28 -1.69 -7.52
N ASP A 477 -9.49 -1.91 -7.01
CA ASP A 477 -9.84 -2.02 -5.60
C ASP A 477 -9.38 -0.81 -4.74
N TRP A 478 -9.34 0.38 -5.33
CA TRP A 478 -8.79 1.58 -4.70
C TRP A 478 -9.61 2.04 -3.48
N SER A 479 -8.91 2.33 -2.39
CA SER A 479 -9.52 2.75 -1.12
C SER A 479 -10.17 4.13 -1.16
N ILE A 480 -9.87 4.96 -2.16
CA ILE A 480 -10.49 6.29 -2.35
C ILE A 480 -12.01 6.22 -2.56
N TRP A 481 -12.52 5.10 -3.09
CA TRP A 481 -13.97 4.90 -3.29
C TRP A 481 -14.70 4.47 -2.01
N VAL A 482 -13.96 3.95 -1.02
CA VAL A 482 -14.49 3.54 0.28
C VAL A 482 -14.55 4.75 1.19
N ARG A 483 -15.75 5.30 1.37
CA ARG A 483 -16.02 6.49 2.18
C ARG A 483 -17.44 6.47 2.70
N CYS A 484 -17.71 7.27 3.71
CA CYS A 484 -19.04 7.42 4.28
C CYS A 484 -19.98 8.06 3.25
N ARG A 485 -21.14 7.43 3.05
CA ARG A 485 -22.21 7.93 2.16
C ARG A 485 -23.55 7.82 2.87
N PRO A 486 -24.28 8.94 3.08
CA PRO A 486 -23.86 10.32 2.81
C PRO A 486 -22.61 10.73 3.61
N ALA A 487 -22.01 11.88 3.24
CA ALA A 487 -20.92 12.46 4.02
C ALA A 487 -21.37 12.70 5.47
N CYS A 488 -20.45 12.56 6.42
CA CYS A 488 -20.74 12.72 7.84
C CYS A 488 -21.12 14.15 8.21
N ASN A 489 -21.88 14.30 9.29
CA ASN A 489 -22.26 15.60 9.82
C ASN A 489 -21.04 16.35 10.40
N PHE A 490 -21.22 17.64 10.72
CA PHE A 490 -20.13 18.51 11.17
C PHE A 490 -19.44 18.01 12.45
N GLU A 491 -20.20 17.45 13.39
CA GLU A 491 -19.71 16.88 14.66
C GLU A 491 -19.26 15.42 14.51
N GLU A 492 -19.21 14.89 13.29
CA GLU A 492 -18.82 13.51 13.01
C GLU A 492 -17.53 13.47 12.17
N ILE A 493 -16.83 12.34 12.23
CA ILE A 493 -15.80 11.95 11.27
C ILE A 493 -16.21 10.69 10.55
N CYS A 494 -15.75 10.57 9.30
CA CYS A 494 -15.80 9.29 8.62
C CYS A 494 -14.71 8.39 9.19
N TYR A 495 -15.13 7.25 9.73
CA TYR A 495 -14.28 6.32 10.45
C TYR A 495 -14.38 4.93 9.82
N LEU A 496 -13.22 4.30 9.69
CA LEU A 496 -13.08 2.90 9.32
C LEU A 496 -12.65 2.16 10.61
N PRO A 497 -13.35 1.09 11.05
CA PRO A 497 -12.95 0.33 12.23
C PRO A 497 -11.46 0.04 12.20
N THR A 498 -10.73 0.47 13.22
CA THR A 498 -9.26 0.44 13.27
C THR A 498 -8.83 -0.18 14.58
N TRP A 499 -7.99 -1.20 14.54
CA TRP A 499 -7.42 -1.78 15.75
C TRP A 499 -6.78 -0.65 16.59
N PRO A 500 -7.09 -0.49 17.89
CA PRO A 500 -7.80 -1.43 18.73
C PRO A 500 -9.31 -1.24 18.91
N PHE A 501 -9.89 -0.26 18.21
CA PHE A 501 -11.24 0.23 18.39
C PHE A 501 -12.25 -0.38 17.37
N GLY A 502 -13.46 -0.70 17.84
CA GLY A 502 -14.43 -1.48 17.06
C GLY A 502 -15.56 -0.69 16.42
N ARG A 503 -16.79 -1.23 16.55
CA ARG A 503 -18.07 -0.61 16.18
C ARG A 503 -18.44 0.63 17.01
N GLY A 504 -17.51 1.13 17.82
CA GLY A 504 -17.42 2.48 18.38
C GLY A 504 -15.97 2.75 18.77
N VAL A 505 -15.68 3.91 19.34
CA VAL A 505 -14.38 4.17 20.02
C VAL A 505 -14.23 3.30 21.28
N HIS A 506 -15.34 2.73 21.75
CA HIS A 506 -15.49 2.09 23.06
C HIS A 506 -15.89 0.62 22.99
N GLU A 507 -16.10 0.09 21.78
CA GLU A 507 -16.58 -1.28 21.62
C GLU A 507 -15.45 -2.25 21.35
N ILE A 508 -15.55 -3.43 21.98
CA ILE A 508 -14.75 -4.59 21.57
C ILE A 508 -15.21 -4.95 20.15
N PRO A 509 -14.33 -4.81 19.16
CA PRO A 509 -14.62 -5.14 17.77
C PRO A 509 -14.98 -6.61 17.64
N ASP A 510 -15.97 -6.93 16.81
CA ASP A 510 -16.09 -8.31 16.36
C ASP A 510 -15.04 -8.62 15.29
N LYS A 511 -14.89 -9.91 14.98
CA LYS A 511 -13.88 -10.36 14.03
C LYS A 511 -14.16 -9.85 12.61
N GLU A 512 -15.42 -9.67 12.21
CA GLU A 512 -15.76 -9.22 10.86
C GLU A 512 -15.47 -7.73 10.67
N ASP A 513 -15.68 -6.91 11.71
CA ASP A 513 -15.42 -5.47 11.70
C ASP A 513 -13.97 -5.15 11.35
N PHE A 514 -13.01 -6.01 11.69
CA PHE A 514 -11.61 -5.82 11.33
C PHE A 514 -11.14 -6.51 10.07
N LEU A 515 -11.72 -7.67 9.76
CA LEU A 515 -11.39 -8.40 8.54
C LEU A 515 -11.93 -7.68 7.31
N ARG A 516 -13.09 -7.02 7.43
CA ARG A 516 -13.77 -6.32 6.33
C ARG A 516 -14.42 -5.01 6.82
N PRO A 517 -13.64 -4.07 7.39
CA PRO A 517 -14.14 -2.82 7.90
C PRO A 517 -14.94 -2.04 6.86
N LYS A 518 -16.07 -1.50 7.32
CA LYS A 518 -16.95 -0.64 6.54
C LYS A 518 -16.91 0.78 7.11
N PRO A 519 -16.88 1.80 6.25
CA PRO A 519 -16.85 3.18 6.69
C PRO A 519 -18.19 3.58 7.32
N ARG A 520 -18.13 4.38 8.39
CA ARG A 520 -19.30 4.90 9.08
C ARG A 520 -18.98 6.23 9.76
N CYS A 521 -20.00 7.02 10.00
CA CYS A 521 -19.85 8.25 10.77
C CYS A 521 -19.84 7.94 12.25
N ILE A 522 -18.89 8.51 12.98
CA ILE A 522 -18.82 8.46 14.46
C ILE A 522 -18.72 9.89 14.99
N PRO A 523 -19.23 10.19 16.20
CA PRO A 523 -19.06 11.50 16.84
C PRO A 523 -17.58 11.83 17.05
N ARG A 524 -17.21 13.11 16.92
CA ARG A 524 -15.89 13.64 17.30
C ARG A 524 -15.78 13.92 18.80
N ILE A 525 -16.92 14.24 19.42
CA ILE A 525 -17.08 14.60 20.81
C ILE A 525 -18.28 13.77 21.30
N GLU A 526 -18.10 12.95 22.33
CA GLU A 526 -19.21 12.24 23.00
C GLU A 526 -19.69 12.98 24.25
#